data_AF-F9G801-F1
#
_entry.id   AF-F9G801-F1
#
_cell.length_a   1.000
_cell.length_b   1.000
_cell.length_c   1.000
_cell.angle_alpha   90.00
_cell.angle_beta   90.00
_cell.angle_gamma   90.00
#
_symmetry.space_group_name_H-M   'P 1'
#
loop_
_entity.id
_entity.type
_entity.pdbx_description
1 polymer ?
#
loop_
_entity_poly.entity_id
_entity_poly.type
_entity_poly.pdbx_seq_one_letter_code
_entity_poly.pdbx_strand_id
1 'polypeptide(L)'
;MPLLRNIHNRRTTRQRHINPHRILATSILLPALALADDEPTSSTDQVSEPFVDQVTGLTMERFFGARTSFTFALALPDAAPASGTAGSFIGQLQFPLANGEGWGAAGLTGDMEGNFILAAWPDGKGGVMASFRQAIDEDNPAEVKGNFKVRPLPDGVSVNETSLLYTFLCENCLDSTLGLGPEAAVGNAVMGWALSERPPRGDPSNPGAFLGFHERGFGPFTARLAQAKTAGFDAVAAKALAPVGDSGSAVATVPNAFLDGGSDDEDSGDEGTGTGGGVGGGNDVDNDSGDESGDEDDD
;
A
#
# COMPACT_ATOMS: atom_id res chain seq x y z
N MET A 1 -0.32 16.84 -92.68
CA MET A 1 0.13 18.25 -92.85
C MET A 1 -1.10 19.08 -93.16
N PRO A 2 -1.37 20.24 -92.52
CA PRO A 2 -0.41 21.23 -92.01
C PRO A 2 -0.60 21.72 -90.54
N LEU A 3 0.51 22.27 -90.01
CA LEU A 3 0.71 23.50 -89.20
C LEU A 3 -0.11 23.71 -87.89
N LEU A 4 0.49 23.54 -86.69
CA LEU A 4 1.32 24.51 -85.91
C LEU A 4 0.56 25.74 -85.36
N ARG A 5 0.41 25.85 -84.02
CA ARG A 5 1.12 26.85 -83.17
C ARG A 5 0.67 26.90 -81.70
N ASN A 6 1.68 26.71 -80.83
CA ASN A 6 1.99 27.35 -79.55
C ASN A 6 0.95 28.22 -78.82
N ILE A 7 0.67 27.86 -77.56
CA ILE A 7 0.20 28.77 -76.52
C ILE A 7 1.33 28.93 -75.48
N HIS A 8 1.92 30.13 -75.41
CA HIS A 8 2.77 30.58 -74.32
C HIS A 8 1.89 31.27 -73.27
N ASN A 9 1.79 30.70 -72.07
CA ASN A 9 1.15 31.36 -70.94
C ASN A 9 2.18 32.23 -70.19
N ARG A 10 2.01 33.55 -70.26
CA ARG A 10 2.73 34.52 -69.42
C ARG A 10 2.17 34.49 -68.00
N ARG A 11 3.07 34.34 -67.02
CA ARG A 11 2.83 34.63 -65.60
C ARG A 11 2.56 36.13 -65.43
N THR A 12 1.50 36.46 -64.68
CA THR A 12 1.38 37.74 -63.98
C THR A 12 1.24 37.46 -62.49
N THR A 13 2.27 37.86 -61.75
CA THR A 13 2.31 37.96 -60.28
C THR A 13 1.24 38.94 -59.81
N ARG A 14 0.37 38.50 -58.89
CA ARG A 14 -0.51 39.41 -58.13
C ARG A 14 -0.32 39.16 -56.64
N GLN A 15 0.00 40.25 -55.94
CA GLN A 15 0.27 40.36 -54.52
C GLN A 15 -0.82 39.70 -53.67
N ARG A 16 -0.41 38.90 -52.69
CA ARG A 16 -1.29 38.42 -51.62
C ARG A 16 -1.48 39.55 -50.60
N HIS A 17 -2.68 40.11 -50.54
CA HIS A 17 -3.12 40.88 -49.39
C HIS A 17 -3.29 39.93 -48.20
N ILE A 18 -2.56 40.20 -47.11
CA ILE A 18 -2.73 39.51 -45.83
C ILE A 18 -3.92 40.15 -45.12
N ASN A 19 -4.93 39.34 -44.83
CA ASN A 19 -6.12 39.74 -44.07
C ASN A 19 -5.78 39.79 -42.57
N PRO A 20 -5.91 40.93 -41.88
CA PRO A 20 -5.48 41.10 -40.49
C PRO A 20 -6.40 40.45 -39.44
N HIS A 21 -7.43 39.69 -39.83
CA HIS A 21 -8.41 39.11 -38.89
C HIS A 21 -8.28 37.61 -38.62
N ARG A 22 -7.11 37.00 -38.87
CA ARG A 22 -6.82 35.66 -38.31
C ARG A 22 -6.13 35.81 -36.96
N ILE A 23 -6.96 35.97 -35.93
CA ILE A 23 -6.57 35.80 -34.53
C ILE A 23 -6.12 34.33 -34.38
N LEU A 24 -4.82 34.12 -34.34
CA LEU A 24 -4.23 32.88 -33.83
C LEU A 24 -4.57 32.80 -32.34
N ALA A 25 -5.58 32.01 -32.00
CA ALA A 25 -5.73 31.51 -30.63
C ALA A 25 -4.63 30.45 -30.44
N THR A 26 -3.44 30.93 -30.09
CA THR A 26 -2.35 30.06 -29.62
C THR A 26 -2.74 29.60 -28.22
N SER A 27 -3.40 28.45 -28.13
CA SER A 27 -3.62 27.78 -26.86
C SER A 27 -2.25 27.44 -26.27
N ILE A 28 -1.82 28.23 -25.30
CA ILE A 28 -0.68 27.93 -24.46
C ILE A 28 -1.09 26.72 -23.62
N LEU A 29 -0.73 25.52 -24.08
CA LEU A 29 -0.68 24.33 -23.25
C LEU A 29 0.44 24.57 -22.23
N LEU A 30 0.08 25.14 -21.08
CA LEU A 30 0.95 25.06 -19.92
C LEU A 30 1.14 23.58 -19.60
N PRO A 31 2.38 23.09 -19.43
CA PRO A 31 2.58 21.80 -18.79
C PRO A 31 2.03 21.97 -17.36
N ALA A 32 0.93 21.28 -17.05
CA ALA A 32 0.51 21.13 -15.67
C ALA A 32 1.69 20.48 -14.95
N LEU A 33 2.32 21.21 -14.04
CA LEU A 33 3.11 20.56 -12.99
C LEU A 33 2.11 19.66 -12.28
N ALA A 34 2.29 18.34 -12.40
CA ALA A 34 1.64 17.38 -11.54
C ALA A 34 2.11 17.71 -10.11
N LEU A 35 1.28 18.43 -9.37
CA LEU A 35 1.35 18.40 -7.91
C LEU A 35 1.11 16.93 -7.54
N ALA A 36 1.88 16.41 -6.57
CA ALA A 36 1.56 15.12 -6.00
C ALA A 36 0.14 15.26 -5.41
N ASP A 37 -0.85 14.61 -6.03
CA ASP A 37 -2.17 14.50 -5.44
C ASP A 37 -1.99 13.61 -4.21
N ASP A 38 -2.18 14.20 -3.03
CA ASP A 38 -2.13 13.51 -1.74
C ASP A 38 -3.43 12.76 -1.44
N GLU A 39 -4.25 12.56 -2.47
CA GLU A 39 -5.54 11.88 -2.39
C GLU A 39 -5.38 10.41 -2.82
N PRO A 40 -6.03 9.47 -2.12
CA PRO A 40 -6.05 8.07 -2.52
C PRO A 40 -6.52 7.90 -3.97
N THR A 41 -5.77 7.09 -4.72
CA THR A 41 -6.07 6.76 -6.12
C THR A 41 -6.96 5.51 -6.26
N SER A 42 -7.34 4.92 -5.13
CA SER A 42 -8.28 3.81 -5.03
C SER A 42 -9.21 3.93 -3.83
N SER A 43 -10.27 3.13 -3.80
CA SER A 43 -11.19 2.99 -2.66
C SER A 43 -11.49 1.51 -2.38
N THR A 44 -12.18 1.23 -1.27
CA THR A 44 -12.66 -0.11 -0.91
C THR A 44 -13.67 -0.70 -1.90
N ASP A 45 -14.25 0.10 -2.80
CA ASP A 45 -15.10 -0.39 -3.90
C ASP A 45 -14.31 -1.17 -4.96
N GLN A 46 -12.99 -0.98 -5.03
CA GLN A 46 -12.14 -1.80 -5.87
C GLN A 46 -11.86 -3.11 -5.16
N VAL A 47 -12.27 -4.20 -5.80
CA VAL A 47 -12.22 -5.54 -5.23
C VAL A 47 -11.20 -6.37 -6.00
N SER A 48 -10.46 -7.23 -5.29
CA SER A 48 -9.58 -8.20 -5.94
C SER A 48 -10.38 -9.14 -6.86
N GLU A 49 -9.75 -9.61 -7.94
CA GLU A 49 -10.35 -10.51 -8.91
C GLU A 49 -9.53 -11.80 -9.08
N PRO A 50 -10.12 -12.91 -9.58
CA PRO A 50 -9.39 -14.16 -9.72
C PRO A 50 -8.26 -14.03 -10.73
N PHE A 51 -7.09 -14.55 -10.37
CA PHE A 51 -5.87 -14.48 -11.16
C PHE A 51 -5.13 -15.81 -11.06
N VAL A 52 -4.49 -16.26 -12.15
CA VAL A 52 -3.59 -17.41 -12.10
C VAL A 52 -2.17 -16.90 -12.23
N ASP A 53 -1.38 -17.09 -11.19
CA ASP A 53 0.03 -16.75 -11.24
C ASP A 53 0.75 -17.67 -12.23
N GLN A 54 1.42 -17.07 -13.20
CA GLN A 54 2.12 -17.80 -14.26
C GLN A 54 3.42 -18.44 -13.77
N VAL A 55 3.98 -17.98 -12.64
CA VAL A 55 5.21 -18.54 -12.07
C VAL A 55 4.89 -19.83 -11.31
N THR A 56 3.89 -19.79 -10.43
CA THR A 56 3.59 -20.90 -9.52
C THR A 56 2.44 -21.80 -10.00
N GLY A 57 1.60 -21.30 -10.91
CA GLY A 57 0.36 -21.96 -11.33
C GLY A 57 -0.77 -21.86 -10.30
N LEU A 58 -0.58 -21.13 -9.21
CA LEU A 58 -1.60 -20.97 -8.17
C LEU A 58 -2.74 -20.05 -8.64
N THR A 59 -3.96 -20.40 -8.22
CA THR A 59 -5.08 -19.45 -8.26
C THR A 59 -4.91 -18.49 -7.09
N MET A 60 -5.03 -17.20 -7.38
CA MET A 60 -4.87 -16.08 -6.47
C MET A 60 -6.03 -15.12 -6.62
N GLU A 61 -6.15 -14.20 -5.67
CA GLU A 61 -6.96 -13.00 -5.79
C GLU A 61 -6.05 -11.80 -5.99
N ARG A 62 -6.28 -11.02 -7.06
CA ARG A 62 -5.42 -9.92 -7.49
C ARG A 62 -6.15 -8.60 -7.52
N PHE A 63 -5.62 -7.62 -6.82
CA PHE A 63 -5.92 -6.21 -7.04
C PHE A 63 -5.14 -5.68 -8.25
N PHE A 64 -5.79 -4.85 -9.07
CA PHE A 64 -5.19 -4.16 -10.20
C PHE A 64 -5.52 -2.66 -10.17
N GLY A 65 -4.51 -1.83 -9.94
CA GLY A 65 -4.61 -0.38 -10.03
C GLY A 65 -4.63 0.06 -11.49
N ALA A 66 -5.82 0.18 -12.10
CA ALA A 66 -5.96 0.48 -13.53
C ALA A 66 -5.24 1.75 -14.01
N ARG A 67 -5.07 2.75 -13.13
CA ARG A 67 -4.35 4.00 -13.43
C ARG A 67 -2.83 3.86 -13.35
N THR A 68 -2.34 2.96 -12.50
CA THR A 68 -0.90 2.84 -12.15
C THR A 68 -0.27 1.57 -12.70
N SER A 69 -1.07 0.61 -13.18
CA SER A 69 -0.65 -0.75 -13.50
C SER A 69 0.02 -1.48 -12.33
N PHE A 70 -0.19 -1.01 -11.10
CA PHE A 70 0.21 -1.73 -9.90
C PHE A 70 -0.67 -2.97 -9.73
N THR A 71 -0.06 -4.08 -9.32
CA THR A 71 -0.75 -5.31 -8.96
C THR A 71 -0.23 -5.84 -7.65
N PHE A 72 -1.16 -6.29 -6.82
CA PHE A 72 -0.89 -7.16 -5.69
C PHE A 72 -1.84 -8.35 -5.76
N ALA A 73 -1.29 -9.55 -5.80
CA ALA A 73 -2.05 -10.79 -5.74
C ALA A 73 -1.66 -11.61 -4.52
N LEU A 74 -2.60 -12.35 -3.97
CA LEU A 74 -2.35 -13.25 -2.85
C LEU A 74 -3.07 -14.59 -3.00
N ALA A 75 -2.42 -15.63 -2.52
CA ALA A 75 -2.94 -16.98 -2.33
C ALA A 75 -2.81 -17.38 -0.86
N LEU A 76 -3.83 -18.05 -0.35
CA LEU A 76 -3.90 -18.58 1.01
C LEU A 76 -3.89 -20.12 0.97
N PRO A 77 -3.38 -20.79 2.02
CA PRO A 77 -3.54 -22.22 2.17
C PRO A 77 -5.02 -22.60 2.31
N ASP A 78 -5.41 -23.74 1.75
CA ASP A 78 -6.77 -24.29 1.94
C ASP A 78 -7.05 -24.63 3.41
N ALA A 79 -6.02 -25.10 4.13
CA ALA A 79 -6.09 -25.39 5.55
C ALA A 79 -5.84 -24.12 6.37
N ALA A 80 -6.74 -23.81 7.30
CA ALA A 80 -6.47 -22.79 8.30
C ALA A 80 -5.28 -23.20 9.18
N PRO A 81 -4.41 -22.26 9.57
CA PRO A 81 -3.37 -22.56 10.56
C PRO A 81 -4.01 -22.93 11.90
N ALA A 82 -3.21 -23.55 12.78
CA ALA A 82 -3.67 -23.86 14.11
C ALA A 82 -4.11 -22.58 14.85
N SER A 83 -5.18 -22.65 15.63
CA SER A 83 -5.67 -21.52 16.41
C SER A 83 -4.55 -20.91 17.24
N GLY A 84 -4.39 -19.58 17.18
CA GLY A 84 -3.35 -18.86 17.91
C GLY A 84 -1.95 -18.94 17.27
N THR A 85 -1.83 -19.42 16.03
CA THR A 85 -0.58 -19.36 15.26
C THR A 85 -0.72 -18.41 14.08
N ALA A 86 0.33 -17.63 13.82
CA ALA A 86 0.38 -16.79 12.63
C ALA A 86 0.32 -17.65 11.36
N GLY A 87 -0.47 -17.24 10.39
CA GLY A 87 -0.58 -17.88 9.08
C GLY A 87 0.42 -17.33 8.08
N SER A 88 0.55 -18.01 6.95
CA SER A 88 1.38 -17.56 5.82
C SER A 88 0.52 -17.36 4.58
N PHE A 89 0.99 -16.53 3.66
CA PHE A 89 0.40 -16.38 2.33
C PHE A 89 1.50 -16.31 1.27
N ILE A 90 1.14 -16.61 0.01
CA ILE A 90 2.01 -16.39 -1.14
C ILE A 90 1.51 -15.12 -1.81
N GLY A 91 2.37 -14.11 -1.89
CA GLY A 91 2.08 -12.84 -2.52
C GLY A 91 2.77 -12.69 -3.86
N GLN A 92 2.23 -11.82 -4.71
CA GLN A 92 2.89 -11.32 -5.91
C GLN A 92 2.72 -9.81 -6.00
N LEU A 93 3.83 -9.09 -6.06
CA LEU A 93 3.88 -7.70 -6.46
C LEU A 93 4.34 -7.60 -7.91
N GLN A 94 3.60 -6.87 -8.73
CA GLN A 94 4.08 -6.46 -10.05
C GLN A 94 3.66 -5.03 -10.33
N PHE A 95 4.61 -4.21 -10.78
CA PHE A 95 4.38 -2.80 -11.05
C PHE A 95 5.39 -2.24 -12.05
N PRO A 96 5.05 -1.14 -12.74
CA PRO A 96 5.96 -0.50 -13.68
C PRO A 96 7.14 0.17 -12.97
N LEU A 97 8.28 0.20 -13.64
CA LEU A 97 9.47 0.95 -13.24
C LEU A 97 9.72 2.08 -14.24
N ALA A 98 10.34 3.16 -13.78
CA ALA A 98 10.83 4.24 -14.62
C ALA A 98 12.33 4.10 -14.81
N ASN A 99 12.77 3.64 -15.98
CA ASN A 99 14.19 3.41 -16.31
C ASN A 99 14.89 2.46 -15.30
N GLY A 100 14.17 1.43 -14.85
CA GLY A 100 14.66 0.47 -13.85
C GLY A 100 14.62 0.97 -12.41
N GLU A 101 13.98 2.12 -12.15
CA GLU A 101 13.82 2.71 -10.81
C GLU A 101 12.35 2.72 -10.36
N GLY A 102 12.16 2.77 -9.05
CA GLY A 102 10.86 2.80 -8.39
C GLY A 102 10.75 1.79 -7.26
N TRP A 103 9.66 1.89 -6.50
CA TRP A 103 9.29 0.94 -5.46
C TRP A 103 7.78 0.81 -5.36
N GLY A 104 7.32 -0.36 -4.94
CA GLY A 104 5.91 -0.64 -4.70
C GLY A 104 5.71 -1.35 -3.38
N ALA A 105 4.56 -1.17 -2.75
CA ALA A 105 4.27 -1.76 -1.45
C ALA A 105 2.81 -2.22 -1.34
N ALA A 106 2.59 -3.22 -0.49
CA ALA A 106 1.27 -3.68 -0.07
C ALA A 106 1.20 -3.70 1.46
N GLY A 107 0.09 -3.19 2.01
CA GLY A 107 -0.21 -3.14 3.44
C GLY A 107 -1.32 -4.13 3.81
N LEU A 108 -1.29 -4.65 5.03
CA LEU A 108 -2.28 -5.60 5.54
C LEU A 108 -3.58 -4.93 5.99
N THR A 109 -3.58 -3.61 6.17
CA THR A 109 -4.76 -2.77 6.42
C THR A 109 -4.93 -1.73 5.32
N GLY A 110 -6.08 -1.03 5.28
CA GLY A 110 -6.38 -0.01 4.28
C GLY A 110 -5.68 1.33 4.49
N ASP A 111 -5.56 1.74 5.75
CA ASP A 111 -4.96 3.02 6.15
C ASP A 111 -3.43 2.92 6.15
N MET A 112 -2.74 4.05 5.99
CA MET A 112 -1.28 4.07 6.10
C MET A 112 -0.86 3.94 7.56
N GLU A 113 -1.47 4.72 8.46
CA GLU A 113 -1.10 4.74 9.87
C GLU A 113 -1.30 3.39 10.55
N GLY A 114 -0.28 2.97 11.30
CA GLY A 114 -0.22 1.69 12.01
C GLY A 114 -0.06 0.44 11.13
N ASN A 115 -0.11 0.58 9.80
CA ASN A 115 -0.15 -0.54 8.86
C ASN A 115 1.16 -1.34 8.85
N PHE A 116 1.03 -2.66 8.76
CA PHE A 116 2.13 -3.57 8.48
C PHE A 116 2.30 -3.74 6.97
N ILE A 117 3.43 -3.26 6.45
CA ILE A 117 3.67 -3.05 5.03
C ILE A 117 4.82 -3.93 4.56
N LEU A 118 4.68 -4.54 3.39
CA LEU A 118 5.80 -5.09 2.63
C LEU A 118 6.10 -4.17 1.44
N ALA A 119 7.28 -3.56 1.43
CA ALA A 119 7.79 -2.78 0.31
C ALA A 119 8.82 -3.60 -0.49
N ALA A 120 8.85 -3.40 -1.81
CA ALA A 120 9.78 -4.04 -2.73
C ALA A 120 10.31 -3.08 -3.81
N TRP A 121 11.56 -3.26 -4.22
CA TRP A 121 12.23 -2.45 -5.24
C TRP A 121 13.43 -3.18 -5.87
N PRO A 122 13.99 -2.70 -7.00
CA PRO A 122 15.23 -3.21 -7.58
C PRO A 122 16.43 -3.12 -6.62
N ASP A 123 17.15 -4.22 -6.40
CA ASP A 123 18.27 -4.28 -5.43
C ASP A 123 19.59 -3.67 -5.93
N GLY A 124 19.62 -3.14 -7.16
CA GLY A 124 20.82 -2.65 -7.84
C GLY A 124 21.79 -3.73 -8.34
N LYS A 125 21.45 -5.01 -8.17
CA LYS A 125 22.25 -6.20 -8.55
C LYS A 125 21.49 -7.14 -9.50
N GLY A 126 20.34 -6.71 -10.01
CA GLY A 126 19.49 -7.46 -10.94
C GLY A 126 18.41 -8.31 -10.26
N GLY A 127 18.25 -8.18 -8.94
CA GLY A 127 17.21 -8.83 -8.15
C GLY A 127 16.24 -7.84 -7.52
N VAL A 128 15.45 -8.33 -6.58
CA VAL A 128 14.47 -7.56 -5.81
C VAL A 128 14.92 -7.49 -4.36
N MET A 129 14.93 -6.30 -3.79
CA MET A 129 14.99 -6.07 -2.36
C MET A 129 13.57 -5.97 -1.82
N ALA A 130 13.34 -6.51 -0.62
CA ALA A 130 12.07 -6.43 0.07
C ALA A 130 12.28 -6.09 1.54
N SER A 131 11.37 -5.32 2.13
CA SER A 131 11.46 -4.84 3.51
C SER A 131 10.09 -4.78 4.15
N PHE A 132 9.95 -5.39 5.33
CA PHE A 132 8.78 -5.16 6.15
C PHE A 132 8.91 -3.84 6.89
N ARG A 133 7.82 -3.10 6.95
CA ARG A 133 7.76 -1.78 7.56
C ARG A 133 6.50 -1.61 8.38
N GLN A 134 6.56 -0.67 9.32
CA GLN A 134 5.38 -0.22 10.04
C GLN A 134 5.32 1.30 10.08
N ALA A 135 4.18 1.84 9.66
CA ALA A 135 3.94 3.26 9.50
C ALA A 135 3.34 3.84 10.79
N ILE A 136 4.16 4.00 11.83
CA ILE A 136 3.70 4.63 13.09
C ILE A 136 3.50 6.15 12.90
N ASP A 137 4.10 6.72 11.86
CA ASP A 137 3.86 8.07 11.35
C ASP A 137 3.79 8.03 9.81
N GLU A 138 3.31 9.13 9.21
CA GLU A 138 3.08 9.23 7.76
C GLU A 138 4.32 9.59 6.93
N ASP A 139 5.52 9.69 7.54
CA ASP A 139 6.71 10.16 6.83
C ASP A 139 7.41 9.05 6.04
N ASN A 140 8.07 8.13 6.74
CA ASN A 140 8.78 7.00 6.15
C ASN A 140 8.70 5.81 7.11
N PRO A 141 7.83 4.84 6.81
CA PRO A 141 7.64 3.67 7.65
C PRO A 141 8.98 2.99 7.97
N ALA A 142 9.26 2.81 9.26
CA ALA A 142 10.50 2.22 9.74
C ALA A 142 10.54 0.74 9.36
N GLU A 143 11.74 0.22 9.01
CA GLU A 143 11.92 -1.21 8.82
C GLU A 143 11.69 -1.96 10.14
N VAL A 144 10.88 -3.02 10.09
CA VAL A 144 10.52 -3.83 11.25
C VAL A 144 10.97 -5.28 11.09
N LYS A 145 11.23 -5.92 12.23
CA LYS A 145 11.55 -7.34 12.35
C LYS A 145 10.69 -8.01 13.40
N GLY A 146 10.47 -9.31 13.21
CA GLY A 146 9.69 -10.16 14.10
C GLY A 146 9.74 -11.61 13.69
N ASN A 147 8.71 -12.37 14.08
CA ASN A 147 8.56 -13.78 13.72
C ASN A 147 7.97 -14.01 12.31
N PHE A 148 7.99 -12.98 11.45
CA PHE A 148 7.62 -13.05 10.04
C PHE A 148 8.86 -13.03 9.14
N LYS A 149 8.74 -13.59 7.94
CA LYS A 149 9.80 -13.58 6.93
C LYS A 149 9.22 -13.41 5.52
N VAL A 150 9.92 -12.65 4.68
CA VAL A 150 9.64 -12.59 3.24
C VAL A 150 10.69 -13.44 2.53
N ARG A 151 10.21 -14.42 1.78
CA ARG A 151 11.05 -15.40 1.08
C ARG A 151 10.72 -15.37 -0.41
N PRO A 152 11.67 -14.99 -1.28
CA PRO A 152 11.46 -15.04 -2.71
C PRO A 152 11.11 -16.46 -3.16
N LEU A 153 10.19 -16.61 -4.12
CA LEU A 153 9.99 -17.89 -4.80
C LEU A 153 10.92 -17.98 -6.02
N PRO A 154 11.48 -19.18 -6.31
CA PRO A 154 12.25 -19.41 -7.54
C PRO A 154 11.44 -19.01 -8.78
N ASP A 155 12.11 -18.43 -9.78
CA ASP A 155 11.53 -17.95 -11.04
C ASP A 155 10.46 -16.84 -10.89
N GLY A 156 10.14 -16.44 -9.66
CA GLY A 156 9.19 -15.38 -9.31
C GLY A 156 9.83 -14.01 -9.12
N VAL A 157 11.08 -13.84 -9.53
CA VAL A 157 11.82 -12.58 -9.37
C VAL A 157 12.28 -12.11 -10.74
N SER A 158 11.80 -10.94 -11.17
CA SER A 158 12.24 -10.32 -12.42
C SER A 158 12.27 -8.81 -12.29
N VAL A 159 13.36 -8.20 -12.72
CA VAL A 159 13.52 -6.75 -12.80
C VAL A 159 14.09 -6.41 -14.18
N ASN A 160 13.49 -5.43 -14.84
CA ASN A 160 14.00 -4.82 -16.06
C ASN A 160 13.74 -3.31 -16.03
N GLU A 161 14.04 -2.59 -17.12
CA GLU A 161 13.90 -1.13 -17.18
C GLU A 161 12.45 -0.63 -17.02
N THR A 162 11.47 -1.50 -17.22
CA THR A 162 10.04 -1.12 -17.31
C THR A 162 9.15 -1.77 -16.27
N SER A 163 9.61 -2.83 -15.58
CA SER A 163 8.76 -3.58 -14.66
C SER A 163 9.55 -4.36 -13.62
N LEU A 164 8.93 -4.49 -12.44
CA LEU A 164 9.30 -5.44 -11.40
C LEU A 164 8.22 -6.51 -11.27
N LEU A 165 8.63 -7.75 -11.08
CA LEU A 165 7.81 -8.88 -10.64
C LEU A 165 8.48 -9.53 -9.44
N TYR A 166 7.72 -9.72 -8.36
CA TYR A 166 8.16 -10.35 -7.14
C TYR A 166 7.07 -11.25 -6.55
N THR A 167 7.20 -12.55 -6.77
CA THR A 167 6.40 -13.59 -6.11
C THR A 167 7.17 -14.13 -4.90
N PHE A 168 6.53 -14.18 -3.75
CA PHE A 168 7.17 -14.49 -2.47
C PHE A 168 6.23 -15.26 -1.55
N LEU A 169 6.81 -16.01 -0.62
CA LEU A 169 6.14 -16.49 0.57
C LEU A 169 6.30 -15.44 1.68
N CYS A 170 5.17 -14.94 2.17
CA CYS A 170 5.10 -14.19 3.43
C CYS A 170 4.84 -15.17 4.56
N GLU A 171 5.94 -15.67 5.13
CA GLU A 171 5.93 -16.64 6.21
C GLU A 171 5.52 -15.94 7.52
N ASN A 172 4.49 -16.46 8.19
CA ASN A 172 3.94 -15.95 9.46
C ASN A 172 3.48 -14.48 9.43
N CYS A 173 3.05 -13.98 8.27
CA CYS A 173 2.57 -12.61 8.13
C CYS A 173 1.08 -12.42 8.46
N LEU A 174 0.30 -13.50 8.50
CA LEU A 174 -1.11 -13.44 8.92
C LEU A 174 -1.18 -13.54 10.44
N ASP A 175 -0.98 -12.42 11.11
CA ASP A 175 -1.03 -12.29 12.56
C ASP A 175 -2.04 -11.19 12.90
N SER A 176 -2.99 -11.48 13.78
CA SER A 176 -4.03 -10.52 14.18
C SER A 176 -3.43 -9.26 14.78
N THR A 177 -2.25 -9.35 15.40
CA THR A 177 -1.54 -8.20 15.96
C THR A 177 -0.89 -7.30 14.90
N LEU A 178 -0.82 -7.75 13.65
CA LEU A 178 -0.32 -6.99 12.50
C LEU A 178 -1.46 -6.45 11.61
N GLY A 179 -2.72 -6.63 12.01
CA GLY A 179 -3.90 -6.11 11.32
C GLY A 179 -4.64 -7.12 10.46
N LEU A 180 -4.03 -8.27 10.18
CA LEU A 180 -4.66 -9.33 9.39
C LEU A 180 -4.33 -10.71 9.94
N GLY A 181 -5.19 -11.22 10.83
CA GLY A 181 -5.05 -12.56 11.37
C GLY A 181 -5.54 -13.68 10.43
N PRO A 182 -5.22 -14.94 10.75
CA PRO A 182 -5.65 -16.09 9.94
C PRO A 182 -7.17 -16.25 9.89
N GLU A 183 -7.91 -15.71 10.86
CA GLU A 183 -9.37 -15.65 10.89
C GLU A 183 -9.95 -14.83 9.74
N ALA A 184 -9.21 -13.86 9.18
CA ALA A 184 -9.66 -13.07 8.04
C ALA A 184 -9.78 -13.90 6.75
N ALA A 185 -9.12 -15.07 6.69
CA ALA A 185 -9.12 -15.96 5.53
C ALA A 185 -10.50 -16.57 5.19
N VAL A 186 -11.55 -16.29 5.96
CA VAL A 186 -12.92 -16.75 5.68
C VAL A 186 -13.82 -15.69 5.05
N GLY A 187 -13.34 -14.46 4.88
CA GLY A 187 -14.12 -13.34 4.37
C GLY A 187 -13.35 -12.42 3.45
N ASN A 188 -13.67 -11.12 3.52
CA ASN A 188 -12.92 -10.06 2.86
C ASN A 188 -12.13 -9.27 3.90
N ALA A 189 -11.06 -8.61 3.46
CA ALA A 189 -10.33 -7.64 4.26
C ALA A 189 -10.04 -6.38 3.44
N VAL A 190 -9.94 -5.23 4.09
CA VAL A 190 -9.43 -4.02 3.44
C VAL A 190 -7.91 -4.03 3.56
N MET A 191 -7.23 -3.88 2.43
CA MET A 191 -5.77 -3.84 2.32
C MET A 191 -5.35 -2.57 1.58
N GLY A 192 -4.08 -2.19 1.72
CA GLY A 192 -3.53 -0.97 1.16
C GLY A 192 -2.45 -1.26 0.11
N TRP A 193 -2.19 -0.30 -0.75
CA TRP A 193 -1.06 -0.34 -1.67
C TRP A 193 -0.45 1.04 -1.86
N ALA A 194 0.79 1.06 -2.35
CA ALA A 194 1.52 2.29 -2.65
C ALA A 194 2.53 2.06 -3.80
N LEU A 195 2.79 3.09 -4.59
CA LEU A 195 3.73 3.07 -5.72
C LEU A 195 4.48 4.40 -5.85
N SER A 196 5.79 4.32 -6.07
CA SER A 196 6.64 5.43 -6.50
C SER A 196 7.47 5.01 -7.72
N GLU A 197 7.68 5.94 -8.64
CA GLU A 197 8.65 5.81 -9.72
C GLU A 197 10.03 6.30 -9.29
N ARG A 198 10.14 6.94 -8.12
CA ARG A 198 11.43 7.34 -7.55
C ARG A 198 12.05 6.16 -6.81
N PRO A 199 13.36 5.92 -6.95
CA PRO A 199 14.03 4.86 -6.22
C PRO A 199 14.13 5.22 -4.72
N PRO A 200 14.25 4.22 -3.83
CA PRO A 200 14.67 4.47 -2.46
C PRO A 200 16.01 5.21 -2.40
N ARG A 201 16.18 6.09 -1.42
CA ARG A 201 17.42 6.84 -1.20
C ARG A 201 18.44 5.99 -0.45
N GLY A 202 19.67 5.98 -0.96
CA GLY A 202 20.80 5.28 -0.34
C GLY A 202 21.22 4.03 -1.12
N ASP A 203 21.75 3.03 -0.41
CA ASP A 203 22.09 1.73 -1.00
C ASP A 203 20.81 0.93 -1.28
N PRO A 204 20.50 0.60 -2.55
CA PRO A 204 19.29 -0.15 -2.90
C PRO A 204 19.31 -1.59 -2.36
N SER A 205 20.47 -2.11 -1.94
CA SER A 205 20.58 -3.41 -1.29
C SER A 205 20.41 -3.37 0.24
N ASN A 206 20.16 -2.20 0.81
CA ASN A 206 19.81 -2.04 2.22
C ASN A 206 18.29 -2.04 2.41
N PRO A 207 17.68 -3.04 3.09
CA PRO A 207 16.23 -3.06 3.34
C PRO A 207 15.75 -1.87 4.19
N GLY A 208 16.64 -1.23 4.94
CA GLY A 208 16.37 0.00 5.69
C GLY A 208 16.48 1.31 4.88
N ALA A 209 16.56 1.24 3.54
CA ALA A 209 16.63 2.44 2.69
C ALA A 209 15.41 3.37 2.87
N PHE A 210 15.56 4.67 2.64
CA PHE A 210 14.44 5.61 2.77
C PHE A 210 13.58 5.60 1.50
N LEU A 211 12.29 5.28 1.59
CA LEU A 211 11.42 5.12 0.40
C LEU A 211 10.97 6.46 -0.18
N GLY A 212 10.71 7.45 0.69
CA GLY A 212 10.03 8.69 0.30
C GLY A 212 8.55 8.47 -0.04
N PHE A 213 7.92 9.52 -0.58
CA PHE A 213 6.49 9.52 -0.87
C PHE A 213 6.12 8.68 -2.10
N HIS A 214 4.99 7.97 -2.05
CA HIS A 214 4.42 7.18 -3.15
C HIS A 214 3.66 8.04 -4.17
N GLU A 215 4.38 8.89 -4.91
CA GLU A 215 3.75 9.90 -5.78
C GLU A 215 2.98 9.35 -6.98
N ARG A 216 3.10 8.05 -7.29
CA ARG A 216 2.40 7.47 -8.44
C ARG A 216 1.01 6.97 -8.13
N GLY A 217 0.73 6.72 -6.85
CA GLY A 217 -0.58 6.34 -6.37
C GLY A 217 -0.51 5.41 -5.18
N PHE A 218 -1.56 5.47 -4.39
CA PHE A 218 -1.78 4.67 -3.21
C PHE A 218 -3.28 4.57 -2.94
N GLY A 219 -3.66 3.79 -1.94
CA GLY A 219 -5.01 3.77 -1.39
C GLY A 219 -5.47 2.39 -0.96
N PRO A 220 -6.68 2.29 -0.40
CA PRO A 220 -7.26 1.02 0.02
C PRO A 220 -7.89 0.26 -1.17
N PHE A 221 -8.08 -1.04 -0.99
CA PHE A 221 -8.90 -1.90 -1.81
C PHE A 221 -9.47 -3.06 -0.96
N THR A 222 -10.52 -3.73 -1.43
CA THR A 222 -11.10 -4.90 -0.76
C THR A 222 -10.49 -6.19 -1.31
N ALA A 223 -9.73 -6.91 -0.48
CA ALA A 223 -9.19 -8.23 -0.78
C ALA A 223 -10.20 -9.34 -0.44
N ARG A 224 -10.49 -10.22 -1.40
CA ARG A 224 -11.42 -11.35 -1.27
C ARG A 224 -10.73 -12.60 -0.72
N LEU A 225 -10.32 -12.57 0.55
CA LEU A 225 -9.48 -13.60 1.14
C LEU A 225 -10.09 -15.00 1.13
N ALA A 226 -11.42 -15.13 1.30
CA ALA A 226 -12.11 -16.40 1.19
C ALA A 226 -11.92 -17.09 -0.17
N GLN A 227 -11.81 -16.29 -1.24
CA GLN A 227 -11.62 -16.74 -2.62
C GLN A 227 -10.14 -16.96 -2.97
N ALA A 228 -9.22 -16.47 -2.14
CA ALA A 228 -7.78 -16.61 -2.35
C ALA A 228 -7.22 -17.98 -1.93
N LYS A 229 -8.04 -18.87 -1.35
CA LYS A 229 -7.62 -20.22 -0.98
C LYS A 229 -7.28 -21.05 -2.22
N THR A 230 -6.13 -21.71 -2.18
CA THR A 230 -5.65 -22.52 -3.31
C THR A 230 -5.06 -23.85 -2.89
N ALA A 231 -5.41 -24.88 -3.66
CA ALA A 231 -4.70 -26.14 -3.64
C ALA A 231 -3.24 -25.94 -4.09
N GLY A 232 -2.34 -26.75 -3.54
CA GLY A 232 -0.92 -26.71 -3.90
C GLY A 232 -0.09 -25.61 -3.22
N PHE A 233 -0.71 -24.79 -2.37
CA PHE A 233 -0.02 -23.76 -1.57
C PHE A 233 1.26 -24.31 -0.91
N ASP A 234 1.13 -25.38 -0.12
CA ASP A 234 2.27 -25.95 0.64
C ASP A 234 3.41 -26.41 -0.26
N ALA A 235 3.08 -26.97 -1.42
CA ALA A 235 4.06 -27.46 -2.39
C ALA A 235 4.85 -26.30 -3.05
N VAL A 236 4.21 -25.14 -3.21
CA VAL A 236 4.87 -23.93 -3.70
C VAL A 236 5.66 -23.27 -2.58
N ALA A 237 5.07 -23.12 -1.39
CA ALA A 237 5.72 -22.53 -0.22
C ALA A 237 7.02 -23.28 0.16
N ALA A 238 7.04 -24.61 0.03
CA ALA A 238 8.23 -25.44 0.29
C ALA A 238 9.42 -25.15 -0.65
N LYS A 239 9.21 -24.45 -1.77
CA LYS A 239 10.27 -24.05 -2.72
C LYS A 239 10.87 -22.68 -2.39
N ALA A 240 10.31 -21.95 -1.44
CA ALA A 240 10.74 -20.59 -1.12
C ALA A 240 12.22 -20.54 -0.73
N LEU A 241 12.93 -19.56 -1.30
CA LEU A 241 14.36 -19.34 -1.06
C LEU A 241 14.61 -18.82 0.35
N ALA A 242 15.88 -18.62 0.68
CA ALA A 242 16.28 -18.02 1.96
C ALA A 242 15.55 -16.68 2.18
N PRO A 243 15.18 -16.37 3.43
CA PRO A 243 14.50 -15.11 3.73
C PRO A 243 15.41 -13.92 3.39
N VAL A 244 14.79 -12.82 2.94
CA VAL A 244 15.49 -11.55 2.84
C VAL A 244 15.90 -11.13 4.25
N GLY A 245 17.17 -10.76 4.42
CA GLY A 245 17.72 -10.38 5.73
C GLY A 245 17.31 -8.96 6.12
N ASP A 246 17.11 -8.73 7.41
CA ASP A 246 16.82 -7.41 7.97
C ASP A 246 18.10 -6.55 8.05
N SER A 247 17.96 -5.22 8.04
CA SER A 247 19.09 -4.33 8.33
C SER A 247 19.46 -4.34 9.82
N GLY A 248 20.66 -3.82 10.14
CA GLY A 248 21.06 -3.58 11.52
C GLY A 248 20.19 -2.53 12.25
N SER A 249 19.43 -1.72 11.52
CA SER A 249 18.52 -0.70 12.05
C SER A 249 17.08 -1.15 12.22
N ALA A 250 16.71 -2.36 11.80
CA ALA A 250 15.34 -2.86 11.92
C ALA A 250 14.89 -2.89 13.39
N VAL A 251 13.70 -2.34 13.65
CA VAL A 251 13.09 -2.26 14.99
C VAL A 251 12.02 -3.35 15.19
N ALA A 252 11.58 -3.60 16.41
CA ALA A 252 10.48 -4.53 16.63
C ALA A 252 9.16 -3.92 16.14
N THR A 253 8.25 -4.73 15.61
CA THR A 253 6.86 -4.31 15.36
C THR A 253 6.16 -3.88 16.64
N VAL A 254 5.31 -2.87 16.54
CA VAL A 254 4.34 -2.46 17.56
C VAL A 254 3.04 -3.23 17.33
N PRO A 255 2.65 -4.15 18.23
CA PRO A 255 1.39 -4.88 18.10
C PRO A 255 0.19 -3.93 18.08
N ASN A 256 -0.77 -4.18 17.19
CA ASN A 256 -2.04 -3.46 17.08
C ASN A 256 -1.94 -1.96 16.75
N ALA A 257 -0.82 -1.48 16.20
CA ALA A 257 -0.66 -0.06 15.87
C ALA A 257 -1.75 0.47 14.91
N PHE A 258 -2.35 -0.39 14.09
CA PHE A 258 -3.45 -0.05 13.18
C PHE A 258 -4.76 0.38 13.88
N LEU A 259 -4.87 0.19 15.21
CA LEU A 259 -6.02 0.65 15.97
C LEU A 259 -5.95 2.13 16.33
N ASP A 260 -4.74 2.72 16.34
CA ASP A 260 -4.53 4.11 16.76
C ASP A 260 -4.74 5.10 15.60
N GLY A 261 -4.72 4.64 14.34
CA GLY A 261 -4.88 5.48 13.13
C GLY A 261 -6.33 5.68 12.66
N GLY A 262 -7.33 5.29 13.45
CA GLY A 262 -8.74 5.49 13.13
C GLY A 262 -9.21 6.90 13.50
N SER A 263 -9.02 7.85 12.58
CA SER A 263 -9.57 9.22 12.54
C SER A 263 -10.43 9.67 13.74
N ASP A 264 -9.83 10.47 14.62
CA ASP A 264 -10.54 11.53 15.34
C ASP A 264 -11.01 12.57 14.30
N ASP A 265 -12.18 12.34 13.70
CA ASP A 265 -12.94 13.37 13.00
C ASP A 265 -13.44 14.38 14.04
N GLU A 266 -12.55 15.27 14.52
CA GLU A 266 -12.96 16.48 15.22
C GLU A 266 -13.55 17.47 14.19
N ASP A 267 -14.84 17.25 13.91
CA ASP A 267 -15.73 18.28 13.37
C ASP A 267 -15.71 19.48 14.33
N SER A 268 -14.87 20.45 14.00
CA SER A 268 -14.67 21.68 14.75
C SER A 268 -15.86 22.62 14.51
N GLY A 269 -16.95 22.32 15.20
CA GLY A 269 -18.11 23.18 15.37
C GLY A 269 -18.00 24.08 16.60
N ASP A 270 -17.37 25.24 16.40
CA ASP A 270 -17.72 26.56 16.96
C ASP A 270 -17.92 26.74 18.51
N GLU A 271 -16.88 27.36 19.10
CA GLU A 271 -16.81 28.32 20.22
C GLU A 271 -18.07 28.65 21.06
N GLY A 272 -17.89 28.63 22.40
CA GLY A 272 -18.93 29.11 23.33
C GLY A 272 -18.57 29.28 24.81
N THR A 273 -17.48 29.97 25.13
CA THR A 273 -17.27 30.82 26.34
C THR A 273 -17.48 30.28 27.78
N GLY A 274 -16.49 30.49 28.66
CA GLY A 274 -16.78 31.03 30.01
C GLY A 274 -16.05 30.44 31.22
N THR A 275 -14.87 30.99 31.52
CA THR A 275 -14.41 31.46 32.86
C THR A 275 -14.53 30.55 34.11
N GLY A 276 -13.38 30.15 34.67
CA GLY A 276 -12.85 30.77 35.91
C GLY A 276 -12.93 30.00 37.25
N GLY A 277 -11.75 29.84 37.90
CA GLY A 277 -11.55 29.69 39.36
C GLY A 277 -11.80 28.29 39.94
N GLY A 278 -11.00 27.70 40.83
CA GLY A 278 -10.05 28.23 41.80
C GLY A 278 -10.44 27.78 43.22
N VAL A 279 -9.59 26.95 43.84
CA VAL A 279 -9.32 26.83 45.30
C VAL A 279 -10.41 26.30 46.25
N GLY A 280 -10.13 25.13 46.85
CA GLY A 280 -10.02 24.90 48.30
C GLY A 280 -11.25 24.98 49.22
N GLY A 281 -11.43 23.94 50.06
CA GLY A 281 -12.21 23.99 51.29
C GLY A 281 -12.89 22.67 51.62
N GLY A 282 -12.46 22.02 52.71
CA GLY A 282 -13.04 20.77 53.22
C GLY A 282 -14.32 20.94 54.06
N ASN A 283 -14.67 19.84 54.73
CA ASN A 283 -15.75 19.60 55.71
C ASN A 283 -17.14 19.35 55.07
N ASP A 284 -17.97 18.37 55.47
CA ASP A 284 -18.03 17.39 56.55
C ASP A 284 -19.12 16.35 56.11
N VAL A 285 -18.95 15.02 56.16
CA VAL A 285 -19.17 14.07 57.29
C VAL A 285 -20.38 13.14 57.01
N ASP A 286 -20.28 11.93 57.60
CA ASP A 286 -21.24 10.82 57.72
C ASP A 286 -21.57 9.91 56.53
N ASN A 287 -20.84 8.79 56.43
CA ASN A 287 -21.56 7.51 56.38
C ASN A 287 -20.89 6.51 57.32
N ASP A 288 -21.70 6.06 58.27
CA ASP A 288 -21.34 5.31 59.46
C ASP A 288 -21.12 3.81 59.15
N SER A 289 -20.33 3.25 60.05
CA SER A 289 -19.70 1.95 60.14
C SER A 289 -20.71 0.80 60.24
N GLY A 290 -20.35 -0.36 59.70
CA GLY A 290 -20.95 -1.64 60.08
C GLY A 290 -20.26 -2.24 61.32
N ASP A 291 -21.04 -2.98 62.10
CA ASP A 291 -20.73 -4.11 63.01
C ASP A 291 -21.86 -4.19 64.05
N GLU A 292 -22.37 -5.30 64.54
CA GLU A 292 -22.35 -6.74 64.23
C GLU A 292 -23.39 -7.39 65.19
N SER A 293 -23.88 -8.60 64.89
CA SER A 293 -24.46 -9.64 65.81
C SER A 293 -25.49 -9.24 66.89
N GLY A 294 -26.64 -9.91 67.03
CA GLY A 294 -26.75 -11.35 67.24
C GLY A 294 -26.97 -11.64 68.73
N ASP A 295 -28.17 -12.10 69.05
CA ASP A 295 -28.76 -12.37 70.36
C ASP A 295 -27.91 -13.28 71.28
N GLU A 296 -27.90 -12.99 72.59
CA GLU A 296 -27.78 -14.00 73.65
C GLU A 296 -28.85 -13.75 74.73
N ASP A 297 -29.49 -14.85 75.11
CA ASP A 297 -30.70 -14.99 75.93
C ASP A 297 -30.47 -14.88 77.45
N ASP A 298 -31.62 -14.83 78.14
CA ASP A 298 -31.94 -15.40 79.45
C ASP A 298 -31.76 -14.59 80.77
N ASP A 299 -32.92 -14.54 81.46
CA ASP A 299 -33.26 -14.29 82.89
C ASP A 299 -33.01 -12.92 83.55
#